data_AF-A0A525CM92-F1
#
_entry.id   AF-A0A525CM92-F1
#
_cell.length_a   1.000
_cell.length_b   1.000
_cell.length_c   1.000
_cell.angle_alpha   90.00
_cell.angle_beta   90.00
_cell.angle_gamma   90.00
#
_symmetry.space_group_name_H-M   'P 1'
#
loop_
_entity.id
_entity.type
_entity.pdbx_description
1 polymer ?
#
loop_
_entity_poly.entity_id
_entity_poly.type
_entity_poly.pdbx_seq_one_letter_code
_entity_poly.pdbx_strand_id
1 'polypeptide(L)' 'MTKLYSIGDFAKIADVSVQVLRHNDKIGVLKTNCTDGETGYRFYVQEQLFKLKISRCCSQ' A
#
# COMPACT_ATOMS: atom_id res chain seq x y z
N MET A 1 -14.91 -5.49 -8.38
CA MET A 1 -14.76 -6.07 -7.02
C MET A 1 -13.51 -5.48 -6.39
N THR A 2 -13.65 -4.64 -5.38
CA THR A 2 -12.51 -4.01 -4.71
C THR A 2 -11.88 -5.02 -3.75
N LYS A 3 -10.72 -5.59 -4.10
CA LYS A 3 -9.97 -6.48 -3.21
C LYS A 3 -9.14 -5.66 -2.24
N LEU A 4 -9.32 -5.93 -0.95
CA LEU A 4 -8.57 -5.37 0.17
C LEU A 4 -7.46 -6.36 0.55
N TYR A 5 -6.25 -5.84 0.74
CA TYR A 5 -5.07 -6.59 1.12
C TYR A 5 -4.52 -6.09 2.45
N SER A 6 -4.02 -7.02 3.26
CA SER A 6 -3.22 -6.69 4.44
C SER A 6 -1.90 -6.05 4.00
N ILE A 7 -1.21 -5.33 4.90
CA ILE A 7 0.11 -4.74 4.60
C ILE A 7 1.14 -5.79 4.14
N GLY A 8 1.02 -7.03 4.64
CA GLY A 8 1.91 -8.13 4.28
C GLY A 8 1.63 -8.68 2.89
N ASP A 9 0.36 -8.89 2.55
CA ASP A 9 -0.03 -9.32 1.19
C ASP A 9 0.26 -8.23 0.17
N PHE A 10 0.00 -6.97 0.53
CA PHE A 10 0.30 -5.82 -0.31
C PHE A 10 1.80 -5.70 -0.61
N ALA A 11 2.66 -5.86 0.40
CA ALA A 11 4.11 -5.89 0.25
C ALA A 11 4.58 -6.95 -0.76
N LYS A 12 4.01 -8.17 -0.66
CA LYS A 12 4.33 -9.27 -1.59
C LYS A 12 3.91 -8.96 -3.03
N ILE A 13 2.73 -8.38 -3.24
CA ILE A 13 2.20 -8.10 -4.60
C ILE A 13 2.89 -6.88 -5.25
N ALA A 14 3.27 -5.90 -4.43
CA ALA A 14 3.94 -4.69 -4.86
C ALA A 14 5.44 -4.88 -5.07
N ASP A 15 6.00 -6.00 -4.64
CA ASP A 15 7.45 -6.26 -4.60
C ASP A 15 8.20 -5.15 -3.82
N VAL A 16 7.60 -4.71 -2.71
CA VAL A 16 8.18 -3.70 -1.82
C VAL A 16 8.17 -4.22 -0.40
N SER A 17 9.19 -3.91 0.38
CA SER A 17 9.23 -4.35 1.77
C SER A 17 8.15 -3.66 2.61
N VAL A 18 7.59 -4.39 3.58
CA VAL A 18 6.66 -3.82 4.60
C VAL A 18 7.27 -2.59 5.28
N GLN A 19 8.58 -2.55 5.46
CA GLN A 19 9.29 -1.40 6.01
C GLN A 19 9.19 -0.15 5.12
N VAL A 20 9.26 -0.31 3.80
CA VAL A 20 9.09 0.79 2.85
C VAL A 20 7.65 1.31 2.93
N LEU A 21 6.67 0.41 3.02
CA LEU A 21 5.26 0.79 3.22
C LEU A 21 5.04 1.55 4.52
N ARG A 22 5.59 1.07 5.64
CA ARG A 22 5.54 1.76 6.93
C ARG A 22 6.25 3.11 6.90
N HIS A 23 7.37 3.20 6.19
CA HIS A 23 8.06 4.46 6.00
C HIS A 23 7.18 5.44 5.22
N ASN A 24 6.56 4.99 4.12
CA ASN A 24 5.64 5.78 3.29
C ASN A 24 4.36 6.22 4.05
N ASP A 25 3.83 5.37 4.93
CA ASP A 25 2.74 5.68 5.87
C ASP A 25 3.18 6.77 6.86
N LYS A 26 4.39 6.63 7.43
CA LYS A 26 4.97 7.59 8.39
C LYS A 26 5.23 8.97 7.78
N ILE A 27 5.67 9.02 6.52
CA ILE A 27 5.90 10.27 5.79
C ILE A 27 4.61 10.83 5.15
N GLY A 28 3.47 10.13 5.27
CA GLY A 28 2.18 10.57 4.73
C GLY A 28 2.07 10.53 3.20
N VAL A 29 3.02 9.91 2.51
CA VAL A 29 3.04 9.78 1.04
C VAL A 29 2.02 8.75 0.56
N LEU A 30 1.80 7.68 1.35
CA LEU A 30 0.72 6.74 1.12
C LEU A 30 -0.48 7.08 2.00
N LYS A 31 -1.50 7.70 1.41
CA LYS A 31 -2.81 7.82 2.07
C LYS A 31 -3.45 6.45 2.13
N THR A 32 -3.59 5.90 3.34
CA THR A 32 -4.36 4.68 3.60
C THR A 32 -5.80 4.90 3.15
N ASN A 33 -6.18 4.25 2.05
CA ASN A 33 -7.48 4.50 1.43
C ASN A 33 -8.65 3.93 2.24
N CYS A 34 -8.38 2.93 3.10
CA CYS A 34 -9.38 2.28 3.94
C CYS A 34 -8.76 1.97 5.32
N THR A 35 -9.00 2.84 6.29
CA THR A 35 -8.82 2.49 7.71
C THR A 35 -10.19 2.09 8.22
N ASP A 36 -10.33 0.84 8.62
CA ASP A 36 -11.55 0.34 9.23
C ASP A 36 -11.76 1.05 10.57
N GLY A 37 -12.81 1.86 10.69
CA GLY A 37 -13.05 2.71 11.86
C GLY A 37 -13.41 1.92 13.12
N GLU A 38 -13.82 0.66 12.97
CA GLU A 38 -14.24 -0.21 14.06
C GLU A 38 -13.06 -0.97 14.67
N THR A 39 -12.11 -1.41 13.84
CA THR A 39 -10.99 -2.24 14.28
C THR A 39 -9.63 -1.53 14.23
N GLY A 40 -9.55 -0.35 13.59
CA GLY A 40 -8.31 0.37 13.34
C GLY A 40 -7.38 -0.34 12.34
N TYR A 41 -7.83 -1.41 11.70
CA TYR A 41 -7.05 -2.13 10.69
C TYR A 41 -6.96 -1.32 9.40
N ARG A 42 -5.74 -1.27 8.85
CA ARG A 42 -5.44 -0.58 7.59
C ARG A 42 -5.43 -1.58 6.46
N PHE A 43 -6.28 -1.35 5.47
CA PHE A 43 -6.37 -2.17 4.28
C PHE A 43 -5.88 -1.39 3.06
N TYR A 44 -5.16 -2.10 2.20
CA TYR A 44 -4.64 -1.55 0.95
C TYR A 44 -5.43 -2.12 -0.22
N VAL A 45 -5.87 -1.25 -1.14
CA VAL A 45 -6.57 -1.68 -2.36
C VAL A 45 -5.57 -1.93 -3.49
N GLN A 46 -5.89 -2.86 -4.39
CA GLN A 46 -5.06 -3.15 -5.57
C GLN A 46 -4.78 -1.91 -6.43
N GLU A 47 -5.70 -0.94 -6.44
CA GLU A 47 -5.55 0.29 -7.22
C GLU A 47 -4.42 1.21 -6.69
N GLN A 48 -4.17 1.20 -5.38
CA GLN A 48 -3.02 1.88 -4.77
C GLN A 48 -1.69 1.23 -5.18
N LEU A 49 -1.71 -0.07 -5.47
CA LEU A 49 -0.55 -0.82 -5.91
C LEU A 49 -0.07 -0.34 -7.29
N PHE A 50 -1.02 -0.07 -8.20
CA PHE A 50 -0.72 0.54 -9.50
C PHE A 50 -0.07 1.91 -9.33
N LYS A 51 -0.57 2.73 -8.39
CA LYS A 51 -0.02 4.06 -8.13
C LYS A 51 1.45 4.04 -7.69
N LEU A 52 1.85 3.05 -6.89
CA LEU A 52 3.25 2.86 -6.48
C LEU A 52 4.15 2.37 -7.63
N LYS A 53 3.66 1.44 -8.46
CA LYS A 53 4.45 0.86 -9.55
C LYS A 53 4.80 1.89 -10.63
N ILE A 54 3.92 2.85 -10.91
CA ILE A 54 4.14 3.87 -11.94
C ILE A 54 5.35 4.75 -11.63
N SER A 55 5.60 5.07 -10.35
CA SER A 55 6.77 5.87 -9.95
C SER A 55 8.10 5.15 -10.16
N ARG A 56 8.09 3.82 -10.29
CA ARG A 56 9.31 3.02 -10.47
C ARG A 56 9.65 2.76 -11.94
N CYS A 57 8.82 3.21 -12.88
CA CYS A 57 9.00 2.92 -14.30
C CYS A 57 10.09 3.75 -15.00
N CYS A 58 10.77 4.68 -14.32
CA CYS A 58 11.86 5.48 -14.92
C CYS A 58 13.25 5.22 -14.31
N SER A 59 13.48 4.04 -13.75
CA SER A 59 14.84 3.58 -13.42
C SER A 59 14.99 2.08 -13.65
N GLN A 60 14.85 1.68 -14.91
CA GLN A 60 15.64 0.59 -15.49
C GLN A 60 15.71 0.74 -17.01
#